data_AF-A0A1D1VR28-F1
#
_entry.id   AF-A0A1D1VR28-F1
#
_cell.length_a   1.000
_cell.length_b   1.000
_cell.length_c   1.000
_cell.angle_alpha   90.00
_cell.angle_beta   90.00
_cell.angle_gamma   90.00
#
_symmetry.space_group_name_H-M   'P 1'
#
loop_
_entity.id
_entity.type
_entity.pdbx_description
1 polymer ?
#
loop_
_entity_poly.entity_id
_entity_poly.type
_entity_poly.pdbx_seq_one_letter_code
_entity_poly.pdbx_strand_id
1 'polypeptide(L)'
;MGYHRGSRDRPSWYYGICDRKITKFVTEKYLQEEPDRKKSADECVASVRSRIQAYTLDCLWNADQSGFEYEMRPGRTLDLVGAKHVLALTRSMNSMTHSYTVMMCVSPDSWPTFADQEAVEEVKPEELEYEIITIPPKVTGQIQPLDVLCFRMYKGYFRKVSNWIFLNDQLVQVHHRDVILKLHSLIYQQFISRRFENLIA
;
A
#
# COMPACT_ATOMS: atom_id res chain seq x y z
N MET A 1 -15.42 -4.50 53.06
CA MET A 1 -14.34 -5.46 52.74
C MET A 1 -13.39 -4.79 51.77
N GLY A 2 -12.21 -4.39 52.26
CA GLY A 2 -11.23 -3.65 51.48
C GLY A 2 -10.49 -4.57 50.52
N TYR A 3 -10.51 -4.23 49.23
CA TYR A 3 -9.59 -4.82 48.26
C TYR A 3 -8.18 -4.38 48.59
N HIS A 4 -7.34 -5.32 49.05
CA HIS A 4 -5.91 -5.14 49.12
C HIS A 4 -5.38 -4.82 47.72
N ARG A 5 -4.92 -3.58 47.52
CA ARG A 5 -4.05 -3.23 46.40
C ARG A 5 -2.72 -3.94 46.64
N GLY A 6 -2.56 -5.12 46.03
CA GLY A 6 -1.26 -5.73 45.84
C GLY A 6 -0.30 -4.72 45.19
N SER A 7 0.86 -4.58 45.80
CA SER A 7 2.01 -3.78 45.39
C SER A 7 2.25 -3.88 43.88
N ARG A 8 2.14 -2.74 43.18
CA ARG A 8 2.45 -2.61 41.75
C ARG A 8 3.94 -2.33 41.56
N ASP A 9 4.77 -3.33 41.80
CA ASP A 9 6.09 -3.38 41.18
C ASP A 9 6.08 -4.55 40.21
N ARG A 10 5.48 -4.33 39.03
CA ARG A 10 5.61 -5.26 37.91
C ARG A 10 6.91 -4.91 37.19
N PRO A 11 7.97 -5.75 37.26
CA PRO A 11 9.28 -5.46 36.70
C PRO A 11 9.22 -5.07 35.22
N SER A 12 8.22 -5.60 34.50
CA SER A 12 7.98 -5.32 33.08
C SER A 12 7.86 -3.82 32.76
N TRP A 13 7.31 -3.00 33.66
CA TRP A 13 7.09 -1.57 33.40
C TRP A 13 8.40 -0.77 33.47
N TYR A 14 9.33 -1.16 34.35
CA TYR A 14 10.65 -0.54 34.45
C TYR A 14 11.51 -0.80 33.19
N TYR A 15 11.28 -1.93 32.51
CA TYR A 15 11.97 -2.29 31.26
C TYR A 15 11.17 -1.97 29.99
N GLY A 16 10.03 -1.27 30.09
CA GLY A 16 9.19 -0.94 28.93
C GLY A 16 8.48 -2.14 28.27
N ILE A 17 8.37 -3.26 28.98
CA ILE A 17 7.73 -4.49 28.52
C ILE A 17 6.23 -4.43 28.85
N CYS A 18 5.41 -4.44 27.80
CA CYS A 18 3.95 -4.50 27.88
C CYS A 18 3.41 -5.58 26.94
N ASP A 19 2.15 -5.97 27.14
CA ASP A 19 1.46 -6.88 26.23
C ASP A 19 1.30 -6.22 24.84
N ARG A 20 1.61 -6.97 23.78
CA ARG A 20 1.61 -6.48 22.40
C ARG A 20 0.95 -7.51 21.50
N LYS A 21 0.12 -7.03 20.56
CA LYS A 21 -0.39 -7.87 19.47
C LYS A 21 0.79 -8.38 18.63
N ILE A 22 0.88 -9.70 18.47
CA ILE A 22 1.81 -10.33 17.52
C ILE A 22 1.46 -9.85 16.10
N THR A 23 2.42 -9.28 15.39
CA THR A 23 2.25 -8.72 14.04
C THR A 23 2.62 -9.70 12.94
N LYS A 24 3.59 -10.59 13.19
CA LYS A 24 4.08 -11.57 12.22
C LYS A 24 4.66 -12.78 12.95
N PHE A 25 4.31 -13.97 12.49
CA PHE A 25 5.01 -15.20 12.86
C PHE A 25 6.15 -15.43 11.86
N VAL A 26 7.34 -15.73 12.37
CA VAL A 26 8.55 -15.94 11.55
C VAL A 26 9.24 -17.23 11.95
N THR A 27 9.92 -17.86 11.00
CA THR A 27 10.75 -19.05 11.26
C THR A 27 12.15 -18.63 11.70
N GLU A 28 12.89 -19.54 12.33
CA GLU A 28 14.29 -19.29 12.69
C GLU A 28 15.14 -18.98 11.45
N LYS A 29 14.95 -19.73 10.37
CA LYS A 29 15.57 -19.46 9.06
C LYS A 29 15.30 -18.04 8.58
N TYR A 30 14.08 -17.52 8.77
CA TYR A 30 13.77 -16.14 8.41
C TYR A 30 14.61 -15.14 9.23
N LEU A 31 14.84 -15.39 10.52
CA LEU A 31 15.67 -14.49 11.35
C LEU A 31 17.16 -14.56 10.94
N GLN A 32 17.68 -15.76 10.67
CA GLN A 32 19.07 -15.93 10.23
C GLN A 32 19.35 -15.29 8.87
N GLU A 33 18.40 -15.33 7.93
CA GLU A 33 18.49 -14.68 6.61
C GLU A 33 18.30 -13.15 6.63
N GLU A 34 18.09 -12.52 7.80
CA GLU A 34 17.86 -11.07 7.89
C GLU A 34 19.02 -10.21 7.34
N PRO A 35 20.30 -10.48 7.68
CA PRO A 35 21.42 -9.71 7.17
C PRO A 35 21.52 -9.78 5.64
N ASP A 36 21.31 -10.97 5.07
CA ASP A 36 21.37 -11.20 3.62
C ASP A 36 20.24 -10.46 2.89
N ARG A 37 19.02 -10.48 3.45
CA ARG A 37 17.89 -9.71 2.91
C ARG A 37 18.20 -8.22 2.92
N LYS A 38 18.76 -7.70 4.01
CA LYS A 38 19.10 -6.28 4.12
C LYS A 38 20.17 -5.89 3.10
N LYS A 39 21.24 -6.70 2.99
CA LYS A 39 22.29 -6.49 1.99
C LYS A 39 21.73 -6.50 0.57
N SER A 40 20.88 -7.47 0.23
CA SER A 40 20.24 -7.56 -1.10
C SER A 40 19.34 -6.36 -1.39
N ALA A 41 18.63 -5.85 -0.38
CA ALA A 41 17.84 -4.63 -0.50
C ALA A 41 18.73 -3.40 -0.78
N ASP A 42 19.81 -3.23 -0.02
CA ASP A 42 20.76 -2.12 -0.16
C ASP A 42 21.46 -2.15 -1.54
N GLU A 43 21.87 -3.33 -2.01
CA GLU A 43 22.46 -3.53 -3.35
C GLU A 43 21.48 -3.18 -4.47
N CYS A 44 20.21 -3.59 -4.34
CA CYS A 44 19.16 -3.24 -5.30
C CYS A 44 18.93 -1.72 -5.34
N VAL A 45 18.81 -1.08 -4.18
CA VAL A 45 18.65 0.38 -4.09
C VAL A 45 19.86 1.12 -4.68
N ALA A 46 21.08 0.64 -4.42
CA ALA A 46 22.29 1.22 -5.00
C ALA A 46 22.31 1.10 -6.53
N SER A 47 21.91 -0.04 -7.07
CA SER A 47 21.76 -0.25 -8.52
C SER A 47 20.75 0.70 -9.13
N VAL A 48 19.54 0.79 -8.55
CA VAL A 48 18.49 1.71 -9.02
C VAL A 48 18.97 3.16 -8.97
N ARG A 49 19.63 3.58 -7.89
CA ARG A 49 20.20 4.95 -7.78
C ARG A 49 21.27 5.23 -8.84
N SER A 50 22.12 4.26 -9.14
CA SER A 50 23.10 4.38 -10.22
C SER A 50 22.42 4.56 -11.58
N ARG A 51 21.33 3.81 -11.85
CA ARG A 51 20.54 3.96 -13.08
C ARG A 51 19.78 5.29 -13.14
N ILE A 52 19.26 5.79 -12.02
CA ILE A 52 18.67 7.13 -11.92
C ILE A 52 19.71 8.25 -12.17
N GLN A 53 21.00 7.99 -11.97
CA GLN A 53 22.06 8.94 -12.33
C GLN A 53 22.44 8.83 -13.81
N ALA A 54 22.37 7.61 -14.37
CA ALA A 54 22.69 7.35 -15.77
C ALA A 54 21.55 7.76 -16.74
N TYR A 55 20.30 7.66 -16.29
CA TYR A 55 19.09 8.01 -17.02
C TYR A 55 18.35 9.13 -16.27
N THR A 56 17.62 10.00 -16.96
CA THR A 56 16.75 10.98 -16.28
C THR A 56 15.57 10.27 -15.61
N LEU A 57 14.97 10.92 -14.60
CA LEU A 57 13.81 10.38 -13.87
C LEU A 57 12.64 10.02 -14.80
N ASP A 58 12.54 10.73 -15.93
CA ASP A 58 11.49 10.63 -16.94
C ASP A 58 11.47 9.27 -17.66
N CYS A 59 12.56 8.51 -17.54
CA CYS A 59 12.70 7.17 -18.11
C CYS A 59 12.50 6.04 -17.08
N LEU A 60 12.21 6.37 -15.81
CA LEU A 60 11.99 5.37 -14.76
C LEU A 60 10.50 5.08 -14.58
N TRP A 61 10.12 3.82 -14.74
CA TRP A 61 8.75 3.36 -14.52
C TRP A 61 8.73 2.32 -13.40
N ASN A 62 7.92 2.57 -12.38
CA ASN A 62 7.67 1.61 -11.32
C ASN A 62 6.28 1.01 -11.48
N ALA A 63 6.20 -0.30 -11.70
CA ALA A 63 4.94 -1.02 -11.85
C ALA A 63 4.82 -2.15 -10.83
N ASP A 64 3.65 -2.29 -10.25
CA ASP A 64 3.31 -3.42 -9.38
C ASP A 64 1.80 -3.66 -9.31
N GLN A 65 1.40 -4.86 -8.94
CA GLN A 65 0.01 -5.27 -8.78
C GLN A 65 -0.40 -5.22 -7.32
N SER A 66 -1.58 -4.64 -7.04
CA SER A 66 -2.13 -4.61 -5.69
C SER A 66 -3.53 -5.20 -5.62
N GLY A 67 -3.76 -6.03 -4.61
CA GLY A 67 -5.08 -6.56 -4.28
C GLY A 67 -5.96 -5.56 -3.52
N PHE A 68 -7.23 -5.47 -3.92
CA PHE A 68 -8.29 -4.68 -3.30
C PHE A 68 -9.48 -5.59 -2.99
N GLU A 69 -9.95 -5.56 -1.74
CA GLU A 69 -11.21 -6.20 -1.36
C GLU A 69 -12.38 -5.44 -2.02
N TYR A 70 -13.40 -6.16 -2.48
CA TYR A 70 -14.63 -5.54 -3.01
C TYR A 70 -15.33 -4.68 -1.94
N GLU A 71 -15.25 -5.10 -0.68
CA GLU A 71 -15.70 -4.33 0.47
C GLU A 71 -14.58 -4.21 1.52
N MET A 72 -13.87 -3.07 1.52
CA MET A 72 -12.84 -2.80 2.53
C MET A 72 -13.47 -2.37 3.86
N ARG A 73 -13.28 -3.16 4.91
CA ARG A 73 -13.75 -2.84 6.27
C ARG A 73 -12.58 -2.77 7.26
N PRO A 74 -12.68 -1.94 8.31
CA PRO A 74 -11.78 -2.06 9.45
C PRO A 74 -11.95 -3.45 10.07
N GLY A 75 -10.86 -4.19 10.28
CA GLY A 75 -10.89 -5.51 10.94
C GLY A 75 -11.18 -5.44 12.46
N ARG A 76 -11.77 -4.35 12.94
CA ARG A 76 -12.10 -4.08 14.35
C ARG A 76 -13.35 -3.22 14.40
N THR A 77 -14.22 -3.48 15.36
CA THR A 77 -15.38 -2.65 15.71
C THR A 77 -15.39 -2.39 17.23
N LEU A 78 -16.11 -1.36 17.66
CA LEU A 78 -16.33 -1.11 19.08
C LEU A 78 -17.40 -2.06 19.60
N ASP A 79 -17.10 -2.74 20.70
CA ASP A 79 -18.01 -3.61 21.45
C ASP A 79 -17.57 -3.65 22.92
N LEU A 80 -18.38 -4.26 23.78
CA LEU A 80 -18.08 -4.46 25.19
C LEU A 80 -16.84 -5.36 25.37
N VAL A 81 -15.99 -4.99 26.32
CA VAL A 81 -14.80 -5.76 26.66
C VAL A 81 -15.20 -7.16 27.12
N GLY A 82 -14.61 -8.19 26.50
CA GLY A 82 -14.91 -9.60 26.80
C GLY A 82 -16.06 -10.19 25.98
N ALA A 83 -16.65 -9.45 25.04
CA ALA A 83 -17.63 -9.99 24.10
C ALA A 83 -17.03 -11.15 23.29
N LYS A 84 -17.69 -12.32 23.35
CA LYS A 84 -17.27 -13.53 22.62
C LYS A 84 -17.69 -13.51 21.15
N HIS A 85 -18.85 -12.91 20.86
CA HIS A 85 -19.41 -12.80 19.52
C HIS A 85 -19.62 -11.33 19.21
N VAL A 86 -18.83 -10.82 18.28
CA VAL A 86 -18.91 -9.45 17.79
C VAL A 86 -19.43 -9.52 16.36
N LEU A 87 -20.64 -9.00 16.14
CA LEU A 87 -21.29 -8.99 14.83
C LEU A 87 -21.06 -7.65 14.13
N ALA A 88 -20.71 -7.68 12.86
CA ALA A 88 -20.62 -6.51 12.01
C ALA A 88 -21.58 -6.67 10.84
N LEU A 89 -22.41 -5.67 10.59
CA LEU A 89 -23.25 -5.61 9.40
C LEU A 89 -22.36 -5.52 8.16
N THR A 90 -22.70 -6.22 7.07
CA THR A 90 -22.09 -6.08 5.75
C THR A 90 -23.19 -5.99 4.69
N ARG A 91 -22.90 -5.35 3.55
CA ARG A 91 -23.85 -5.29 2.43
C ARG A 91 -23.83 -6.57 1.59
N SER A 92 -22.71 -7.29 1.56
CA SER A 92 -22.58 -8.52 0.78
C SER A 92 -21.47 -9.42 1.33
N MET A 93 -21.83 -10.62 1.81
CA MET A 93 -20.86 -11.62 2.26
C MET A 93 -19.88 -12.03 1.16
N ASN A 94 -20.34 -12.13 -0.09
CA ASN A 94 -19.46 -12.44 -1.23
C ASN A 94 -18.42 -11.34 -1.48
N SER A 95 -18.77 -10.08 -1.24
CA SER A 95 -17.84 -8.95 -1.37
C SER A 95 -16.76 -8.94 -0.28
N MET A 96 -17.02 -9.63 0.83
CA MET A 96 -16.05 -9.81 1.92
C MET A 96 -15.05 -10.94 1.64
N THR A 97 -15.42 -11.93 0.82
CA THR A 97 -14.55 -13.09 0.53
C THR A 97 -13.76 -12.94 -0.77
N HIS A 98 -14.13 -11.99 -1.62
CA HIS A 98 -13.49 -11.79 -2.90
C HIS A 98 -12.73 -10.46 -2.97
N SER A 99 -11.70 -10.47 -3.79
CA SER A 99 -10.89 -9.31 -4.11
C SER A 99 -10.73 -9.22 -5.62
N TYR A 100 -10.33 -8.05 -6.07
CA TYR A 100 -9.84 -7.81 -7.42
C TYR A 100 -8.42 -7.25 -7.32
N THR A 101 -7.73 -7.22 -8.45
CA THR A 101 -6.37 -6.70 -8.52
C THR A 101 -6.29 -5.55 -9.51
N VAL A 102 -5.44 -4.58 -9.18
CA VAL A 102 -5.16 -3.43 -10.04
C VAL A 102 -3.65 -3.35 -10.21
N MET A 103 -3.20 -3.26 -11.46
CA MET A 103 -1.81 -2.93 -11.78
C MET A 103 -1.69 -1.41 -11.78
N MET A 104 -0.85 -0.87 -10.92
CA MET A 104 -0.49 0.55 -10.97
C MET A 104 0.91 0.67 -11.55
N CYS A 105 1.07 1.65 -12.42
CA CYS A 105 2.35 2.07 -12.93
C CYS A 105 2.50 3.55 -12.60
N VAL A 106 3.66 3.92 -12.05
CA VAL A 106 3.96 5.32 -11.78
C VAL A 106 5.30 5.67 -12.40
N SER A 107 5.29 6.79 -13.13
CA SER A 107 6.47 7.51 -13.57
C SER A 107 6.64 8.75 -12.69
N PRO A 108 7.87 9.15 -12.35
CA PRO A 108 8.15 10.39 -11.63
C PRO A 108 7.69 11.65 -12.36
N ASP A 109 7.46 11.58 -13.68
CA ASP A 109 7.11 12.76 -14.48
C ASP A 109 5.69 12.68 -15.04
N SER A 110 4.87 13.67 -14.67
CA SER A 110 3.59 13.97 -15.28
C SER A 110 3.83 14.72 -16.59
N TRP A 111 3.95 14.01 -17.71
CA TRP A 111 4.53 14.61 -18.91
C TRP A 111 3.51 15.27 -19.87
N PRO A 112 3.61 16.59 -20.16
CA PRO A 112 3.04 17.23 -21.35
C PRO A 112 3.73 16.84 -22.68
N THR A 113 4.73 15.95 -22.62
CA THR A 113 5.49 15.31 -23.71
C THR A 113 4.60 14.75 -24.81
N PHE A 114 3.51 14.13 -24.37
CA PHE A 114 2.51 13.49 -25.22
C PHE A 114 1.37 14.43 -25.66
N ALA A 115 1.43 15.72 -25.34
CA ALA A 115 0.50 16.69 -25.91
C ALA A 115 0.84 17.04 -27.37
N ASP A 116 2.11 16.81 -27.77
CA ASP A 116 2.60 17.01 -29.13
C ASP A 116 2.79 15.65 -29.81
N GLN A 117 1.76 15.24 -30.55
CA GLN A 117 1.72 13.93 -31.22
C GLN A 117 2.83 13.79 -32.28
N GLU A 118 3.27 14.89 -32.91
CA GLU A 118 4.30 14.85 -33.97
C GLU A 118 5.70 14.57 -33.40
N ALA A 119 6.07 15.18 -32.27
CA ALA A 119 7.36 14.94 -31.62
C ALA A 119 7.51 13.50 -31.11
N VAL A 120 6.41 12.86 -30.71
CA VAL A 120 6.40 11.47 -30.22
C VAL A 120 6.56 10.48 -31.37
N GLU A 121 5.99 10.78 -32.54
CA GLU A 121 6.09 9.93 -33.74
C GLU A 121 7.47 10.02 -34.39
N GLU A 122 8.13 11.19 -34.35
CA GLU A 122 9.49 11.39 -34.87
C GLU A 122 10.58 10.71 -34.01
N VAL A 123 10.39 10.66 -32.69
CA VAL A 123 11.37 10.12 -31.73
C VAL A 123 11.16 8.63 -31.45
N LYS A 124 10.10 8.02 -32.01
CA LYS A 124 9.76 6.62 -31.76
C LYS A 124 10.92 5.70 -32.20
N PRO A 125 11.70 5.11 -31.26
CA PRO A 125 12.75 4.19 -31.65
C PRO A 125 12.09 2.94 -32.26
N GLU A 126 12.61 2.44 -33.39
CA GLU A 126 12.16 1.15 -33.96
C GLU A 126 12.37 -0.01 -32.96
N GLU A 127 13.28 0.15 -32.00
CA GLU A 127 13.53 -0.76 -30.89
C GLU A 127 13.60 0.03 -29.58
N LEU A 128 12.58 -0.10 -28.72
CA LEU A 128 12.59 0.50 -27.38
C LEU A 128 13.61 -0.26 -26.51
N GLU A 129 14.80 0.32 -26.30
CA GLU A 129 15.76 -0.22 -25.34
C GLU A 129 15.27 0.04 -23.92
N TYR A 130 14.93 -1.03 -23.19
CA TYR A 130 14.54 -0.95 -21.79
C TYR A 130 15.36 -1.91 -20.94
N GLU A 131 15.59 -1.51 -19.69
CA GLU A 131 16.16 -2.37 -18.67
C GLU A 131 15.10 -2.69 -17.61
N ILE A 132 14.92 -3.98 -17.31
CA ILE A 132 14.04 -4.41 -16.23
C ILE A 132 14.88 -4.64 -14.98
N ILE A 133 14.58 -3.89 -13.92
CA ILE A 133 15.11 -4.14 -12.58
C ILE A 133 14.06 -4.90 -11.79
N THR A 134 14.36 -6.16 -11.47
CA THR A 134 13.50 -6.98 -10.60
C THR A 134 13.90 -6.81 -9.15
N ILE A 135 12.95 -6.42 -8.31
CA ILE A 135 13.17 -6.31 -6.86
C ILE A 135 13.37 -7.72 -6.27
N PRO A 136 14.42 -7.94 -5.45
CA PRO A 136 14.68 -9.26 -4.89
C PRO A 136 13.50 -9.77 -4.04
N PRO A 137 13.33 -11.10 -3.93
CA PRO A 137 12.27 -11.67 -3.13
C PRO A 137 12.45 -11.30 -1.64
N LYS A 138 11.32 -11.19 -0.92
CA LYS A 138 11.27 -10.91 0.53
C LYS A 138 11.74 -9.51 0.97
N VAL A 139 12.11 -8.62 0.05
CA VAL A 139 12.48 -7.22 0.35
C VAL A 139 11.49 -6.19 -0.22
N THR A 140 10.46 -6.62 -0.95
CA THR A 140 9.45 -5.76 -1.57
C THR A 140 8.86 -4.73 -0.59
N GLY A 141 8.36 -5.18 0.56
CA GLY A 141 7.81 -4.27 1.58
C GLY A 141 8.82 -3.34 2.27
N GLN A 142 10.11 -3.42 1.92
CA GLN A 142 11.17 -2.55 2.43
C GLN A 142 11.60 -1.49 1.41
N ILE A 143 11.66 -1.86 0.12
CA ILE A 143 12.27 -1.02 -0.92
C ILE A 143 11.40 -0.74 -2.15
N GLN A 144 10.29 -1.47 -2.34
CA GLN A 144 9.37 -1.24 -3.45
C GLN A 144 8.60 0.08 -3.17
N PRO A 145 8.74 1.14 -3.99
CA PRO A 145 8.13 2.45 -3.75
C PRO A 145 6.58 2.48 -3.69
N LEU A 146 5.91 1.79 -4.62
CA LEU A 146 4.46 1.55 -4.56
C LEU A 146 4.02 0.88 -3.25
N ASP A 147 4.68 -0.18 -2.78
CA ASP A 147 4.29 -0.86 -1.53
C ASP A 147 4.56 -0.01 -0.29
N VAL A 148 5.75 0.61 -0.21
CA VAL A 148 6.20 1.35 0.98
C VAL A 148 5.42 2.65 1.15
N LEU A 149 4.95 3.25 0.05
CA LEU A 149 4.31 4.57 0.03
C LEU A 149 2.96 4.58 -0.71
N CYS A 150 2.96 4.41 -2.03
CA CYS A 150 1.81 4.78 -2.87
C CYS A 150 0.55 3.95 -2.55
N PHE A 151 0.66 2.62 -2.53
CA PHE A 151 -0.45 1.72 -2.23
C PHE A 151 -1.01 1.95 -0.82
N ARG A 152 -0.18 2.32 0.15
CA ARG A 152 -0.66 2.62 1.51
C ARG A 152 -1.56 3.85 1.51
N MET A 153 -1.14 4.92 0.85
CA MET A 153 -1.93 6.15 0.73
C MET A 153 -3.19 5.91 -0.12
N TYR A 154 -3.04 5.20 -1.23
CA TYR A 154 -4.11 4.88 -2.16
C TYR A 154 -5.21 4.05 -1.49
N LYS A 155 -4.84 2.94 -0.83
CA LYS A 155 -5.78 2.09 -0.08
C LYS A 155 -6.37 2.84 1.11
N GLY A 156 -5.61 3.73 1.75
CA GLY A 156 -6.10 4.61 2.80
C GLY A 156 -7.22 5.53 2.32
N TYR A 157 -7.05 6.17 1.17
CA TYR A 157 -8.08 7.00 0.55
C TYR A 157 -9.30 6.17 0.14
N PHE A 158 -9.09 5.06 -0.56
CA PHE A 158 -10.15 4.14 -0.97
C PHE A 158 -11.01 3.73 0.24
N ARG A 159 -10.35 3.29 1.33
CA ARG A 159 -11.01 2.92 2.58
C ARG A 159 -11.79 4.09 3.19
N LYS A 160 -11.26 5.32 3.14
CA LYS A 160 -11.92 6.50 3.71
C LYS A 160 -13.24 6.80 2.98
N VAL A 161 -13.23 6.79 1.66
CA VAL A 161 -14.46 7.03 0.85
C VAL A 161 -15.46 5.89 1.04
N SER A 162 -15.00 4.65 0.92
CA SER A 162 -15.87 3.48 1.11
C SER A 162 -16.51 3.49 2.50
N ASN A 163 -15.73 3.71 3.56
CA ASN A 163 -16.27 3.83 4.92
C ASN A 163 -17.30 4.95 5.05
N TRP A 164 -17.08 6.09 4.42
CA TRP A 164 -18.04 7.20 4.44
C TRP A 164 -19.37 6.82 3.76
N ILE A 165 -19.32 6.15 2.60
CA ILE A 165 -20.51 5.65 1.89
C ILE A 165 -21.31 4.70 2.79
N PHE A 166 -20.62 3.80 3.51
CA PHE A 166 -21.27 2.86 4.42
C PHE A 166 -21.85 3.54 5.67
N LEU A 167 -21.12 4.46 6.30
CA LEU A 167 -21.55 5.12 7.53
C LEU A 167 -22.75 6.04 7.32
N ASN A 168 -22.91 6.59 6.11
CA ASN A 168 -24.01 7.48 5.75
C ASN A 168 -25.12 6.76 4.97
N ASP A 169 -25.14 5.43 5.00
CA ASP A 169 -26.08 4.55 4.33
C ASP A 169 -26.46 4.97 2.89
N GLN A 170 -25.45 5.32 2.10
CA GLN A 170 -25.68 5.75 0.73
C GLN A 170 -26.09 4.57 -0.14
N LEU A 171 -27.04 4.76 -1.05
CA LEU A 171 -27.57 3.74 -1.99
C LEU A 171 -26.57 3.34 -3.10
N VAL A 172 -25.27 3.44 -2.83
CA VAL A 172 -24.19 3.11 -3.77
C VAL A 172 -23.58 1.76 -3.38
N GLN A 173 -23.56 0.83 -4.33
CA GLN A 173 -22.93 -0.48 -4.14
C GLN A 173 -21.44 -0.42 -4.50
N VAL A 174 -20.57 -0.26 -3.51
CA VAL A 174 -19.12 -0.06 -3.71
C VAL A 174 -18.41 -1.22 -4.42
N HIS A 175 -19.00 -2.41 -4.40
CA HIS A 175 -18.45 -3.60 -5.03
C HIS A 175 -18.81 -3.71 -6.52
N HIS A 176 -19.71 -2.87 -7.05
CA HIS A 176 -20.01 -2.85 -8.47
C HIS A 176 -18.83 -2.27 -9.26
N ARG A 177 -18.51 -2.91 -10.39
CA ARG A 177 -17.38 -2.54 -11.25
C ARG A 177 -17.36 -1.06 -11.63
N ASP A 178 -18.49 -0.49 -12.02
CA ASP A 178 -18.56 0.92 -12.44
C ASP A 178 -18.25 1.88 -11.29
N VAL A 179 -18.65 1.54 -10.06
CA VAL A 179 -18.34 2.33 -8.87
C VAL A 179 -16.86 2.20 -8.51
N ILE A 180 -16.30 1.00 -8.60
CA ILE A 180 -14.88 0.73 -8.40
C ILE A 180 -14.04 1.56 -9.38
N LEU A 181 -14.39 1.54 -10.67
CA LEU A 181 -13.69 2.33 -11.69
C LEU A 181 -13.76 3.83 -11.39
N LYS A 182 -14.95 4.35 -11.05
CA LYS A 182 -15.11 5.77 -10.66
C LYS A 182 -14.28 6.13 -9.43
N LEU A 183 -14.21 5.23 -8.44
CA LEU A 183 -13.41 5.45 -7.24
C LEU A 183 -11.91 5.47 -7.54
N HIS A 184 -11.43 4.56 -8.40
CA HIS A 184 -10.05 4.59 -8.88
C HIS A 184 -9.74 5.86 -9.67
N SER A 185 -10.65 6.32 -10.55
CA SER A 185 -10.49 7.58 -11.28
C SER A 185 -10.41 8.79 -10.34
N LEU A 186 -11.25 8.83 -9.31
CA LEU A 186 -11.26 9.91 -8.34
C LEU A 186 -9.98 9.94 -7.49
N ILE A 187 -9.49 8.77 -7.07
CA ILE A 187 -8.20 8.67 -6.37
C ILE A 187 -7.07 9.10 -7.31
N TYR A 188 -7.04 8.60 -8.54
CA TYR A 188 -6.03 8.98 -9.53
C TYR A 188 -5.96 10.49 -9.73
N GLN A 189 -7.10 11.16 -9.93
CA GLN A 189 -7.17 12.63 -10.01
C GLN A 189 -6.63 13.32 -8.76
N GLN A 190 -6.91 12.78 -7.57
CA GLN A 190 -6.37 13.33 -6.33
C GLN A 190 -4.85 13.26 -6.26
N PHE A 191 -4.25 12.15 -6.73
CA PHE A 191 -2.80 11.94 -6.73
C PHE A 191 -2.07 12.68 -7.85
N ILE A 192 -2.76 13.13 -8.90
CA ILE A 192 -2.20 14.05 -9.92
C ILE A 192 -2.17 15.51 -9.43
N SER A 193 -2.90 15.84 -8.36
CA SER A 193 -2.91 17.23 -7.87
C SER A 193 -1.51 17.68 -7.41
N ARG A 194 -1.21 18.98 -7.58
CA ARG A 194 0.08 19.61 -7.21
C ARG A 194 0.57 19.27 -5.79
N ARG A 195 -0.34 18.94 -4.87
CA ARG A 195 0.00 18.52 -3.51
C ARG A 195 0.86 17.24 -3.47
N PHE A 196 0.74 16.38 -4.47
CA PHE A 196 1.43 15.09 -4.56
C PHE A 196 2.49 15.05 -5.66
N GLU A 197 2.84 16.21 -6.24
CA GLU A 197 3.88 16.33 -7.27
C GLU A 197 5.21 15.74 -6.79
N ASN A 198 5.57 15.99 -5.53
CA ASN A 198 6.80 15.46 -4.92
C ASN A 198 6.57 14.13 -4.16
N LEU A 199 5.51 13.38 -4.47
CA LEU A 199 5.25 12.12 -3.76
C LEU A 199 6.27 11.04 -4.11
N ILE A 200 6.84 11.10 -5.32
CA ILE A 200 7.76 10.10 -5.88
C ILE A 200 9.09 10.74 -6.34
N ALA A 201 9.22 12.06 -6.19
CA ALA A 201 10.44 12.83 -6.47
C ALA A 201 11.40 12.84 -5.28
#